data_AF-A0A535P656-F1
#
_entry.id   AF-A0A535P656-F1
#
_cell.length_a   1.000
_cell.length_b   1.000
_cell.length_c   1.000
_cell.angle_alpha   90.00
_cell.angle_beta   90.00
_cell.angle_gamma   90.00
#
_symmetry.space_group_name_H-M   'P 1'
#
loop_
_entity.id
_entity.type
_entity.pdbx_description
1 polymer ?
#
loop_
_entity_poly.entity_id
_entity_poly.type
_entity_poly.pdbx_seq_one_letter_code
_entity_poly.pdbx_strand_id
1 'polypeptide(L)'
;VLPAVGRRLGLIKATPERQRYYDIARFQWATVQKLAADTDDTRPKLVFCHFLLPHPPYVFAADGSFVAEDKNPRDVAANYGRQLLYTNAQIKAFMTTLLAVPEAQRPIILLQADEGPYPARYNANTLTFDWSTATDAEIRMKYGILDAYYLPGVTTTGLYPSITPVNSWRLILGDYFGTDTPLLPDRMYTSRGKFRPYDMTDVTSRLTPIPSPAPP
;
A
#
# COMPACT_ATOMS: atom_id res chain seq x y z
N VAL A 1 -24.09 -1.06 20.52
CA VAL A 1 -25.42 -1.70 20.36
C VAL A 1 -26.49 -0.69 19.89
N LEU A 2 -26.66 0.45 20.58
CA LEU A 2 -27.61 1.52 20.20
C LEU A 2 -27.47 2.08 18.75
N PRO A 3 -26.26 2.33 18.19
CA PRO A 3 -26.12 2.89 16.84
C PRO A 3 -26.48 1.91 15.72
N ALA A 4 -26.45 0.60 15.99
CA ALA A 4 -26.81 -0.43 15.01
C ALA A 4 -28.33 -0.62 14.95
N VAL A 5 -29.00 -0.61 16.10
CA VAL A 5 -30.46 -0.67 16.21
C VAL A 5 -31.09 0.60 15.62
N GLY A 6 -30.55 1.79 15.93
CA GLY A 6 -31.03 3.06 15.35
C GLY A 6 -30.87 3.14 13.83
N ARG A 7 -29.80 2.55 13.25
CA ARG A 7 -29.64 2.43 11.79
C ARG A 7 -30.63 1.45 11.17
N ARG A 8 -30.87 0.31 11.82
CA ARG A 8 -31.83 -0.71 11.36
C ARG A 8 -33.28 -0.21 11.39
N LEU A 9 -33.60 0.70 12.32
CA LEU A 9 -34.91 1.31 12.48
C LEU A 9 -35.08 2.62 11.69
N GLY A 10 -34.08 3.05 10.90
CA GLY A 10 -34.13 4.30 10.12
C GLY A 10 -34.08 5.59 10.96
N LEU A 11 -33.85 5.48 12.27
CA LEU A 11 -33.75 6.61 13.20
C LEU A 11 -32.40 7.32 13.14
N ILE A 12 -31.39 6.66 12.57
CA ILE A 12 -30.06 7.22 12.30
C ILE A 12 -29.77 7.00 10.82
N LYS A 13 -29.66 8.08 10.04
CA LYS A 13 -29.20 8.00 8.65
C LYS A 13 -27.78 7.44 8.63
N ALA A 14 -27.55 6.36 7.87
CA ALA A 14 -26.20 5.86 7.67
C ALA A 14 -25.37 6.91 6.95
N THR A 15 -24.14 7.17 7.42
CA THR A 15 -23.16 7.95 6.67
C THR A 15 -23.00 7.34 5.28
N PRO A 16 -23.11 8.13 4.20
CA PRO A 16 -22.90 7.63 2.85
C PRO A 16 -21.56 6.89 2.75
N GLU A 17 -21.53 5.78 2.01
CA GLU A 17 -20.35 4.92 1.93
C GLU A 17 -19.08 5.71 1.59
N ARG A 18 -19.13 6.55 0.55
CA ARG A 18 -18.00 7.40 0.14
C ARG A 18 -17.52 8.35 1.24
N GLN A 19 -18.43 8.96 2.00
CA GLN A 19 -18.07 9.81 3.14
C GLN A 19 -17.34 9.00 4.22
N ARG A 20 -17.75 7.75 4.47
CA ARG A 20 -17.07 6.86 5.40
C ARG A 20 -15.63 6.56 4.98
N TYR A 21 -15.38 6.28 3.70
CA TYR A 21 -14.00 6.06 3.19
C TYR A 21 -13.13 7.32 3.36
N TYR A 22 -13.70 8.49 3.07
CA TYR A 22 -13.02 9.77 3.23
C TYR A 22 -12.66 10.04 4.71
N ASP A 23 -13.61 9.83 5.62
CA ASP A 23 -13.42 10.05 7.06
C ASP A 23 -12.41 9.06 7.65
N ILE A 24 -12.44 7.78 7.24
CA ILE A 24 -11.48 6.77 7.69
C ILE A 24 -10.06 7.15 7.28
N ALA A 25 -9.84 7.49 6.01
CA ALA A 25 -8.50 7.85 5.53
C ALA A 25 -7.96 9.08 6.26
N ARG A 26 -8.79 10.11 6.48
CA ARG A 26 -8.40 11.29 7.26
C ARG A 26 -8.09 10.97 8.72
N PHE A 27 -8.90 10.11 9.33
CA PHE A 27 -8.64 9.64 10.69
C PHE A 27 -7.31 8.88 10.78
N GLN A 28 -6.99 8.02 9.80
CA GLN A 28 -5.72 7.31 9.74
C GLN A 28 -4.55 8.28 9.65
N TRP A 29 -4.61 9.28 8.75
CA TRP A 29 -3.57 10.31 8.63
C TRP A 29 -3.37 11.10 9.90
N ALA A 30 -4.45 11.56 10.53
CA ALA A 30 -4.38 12.28 11.80
C ALA A 30 -3.82 11.39 12.93
N THR A 31 -4.12 10.09 12.91
CA THR A 31 -3.62 9.15 13.92
C THR A 31 -2.12 8.93 13.78
N VAL A 32 -1.61 8.69 12.55
CA VAL A 32 -0.18 8.48 12.37
C VAL A 32 0.64 9.73 12.64
N GLN A 33 0.10 10.92 12.36
CA GLN A 33 0.74 12.19 12.72
C GLN A 33 0.86 12.35 14.25
N LYS A 34 -0.19 11.98 15.00
CA LYS A 34 -0.14 11.98 16.46
C LYS A 34 0.88 10.98 17.00
N LEU A 35 0.97 9.78 16.41
CA LEU A 35 1.97 8.77 16.79
C LEU A 35 3.40 9.24 16.49
N ALA A 36 3.63 9.96 15.39
CA ALA A 36 4.94 10.53 15.08
C ALA A 36 5.32 11.71 16.00
N ALA A 37 4.34 12.43 16.54
CA ALA A 37 4.55 13.50 17.50
C ALA A 37 4.72 13.00 18.95
N ASP A 38 4.47 11.71 19.20
CA ASP A 38 4.69 11.08 20.51
C ASP A 38 6.19 10.89 20.77
N THR A 39 6.73 11.71 21.67
CA THR A 39 8.14 11.75 22.03
C THR A 39 8.52 10.77 23.14
N ASP A 40 7.63 9.88 23.59
CA ASP A 40 8.02 8.85 24.56
C ASP A 40 9.04 7.90 23.90
N ASP A 41 10.31 8.04 24.26
CA ASP A 41 11.43 7.26 23.79
C ASP A 41 11.92 6.24 24.82
N THR A 42 11.15 6.01 25.89
CA THR A 42 11.56 5.11 26.99
C THR A 42 11.76 3.67 26.55
N ARG A 43 11.14 3.27 25.42
CA ARG A 43 11.24 1.92 24.83
C ARG A 43 11.18 1.97 23.29
N PRO A 44 11.84 1.02 22.59
CA PRO A 44 11.69 0.86 21.15
C PRO A 44 10.23 0.61 20.75
N LYS A 45 9.81 1.19 19.62
CA LYS A 45 8.45 1.06 19.07
C LYS A 45 8.51 0.39 17.70
N LEU A 46 7.61 -0.57 17.46
CA LEU A 46 7.25 -1.05 16.13
C LEU A 46 5.87 -0.48 15.78
N VAL A 47 5.82 0.35 14.74
CA VAL A 47 4.57 1.00 14.30
C VAL A 47 4.18 0.44 12.93
N PHE A 48 3.03 -0.24 12.87
CA PHE A 48 2.45 -0.74 11.63
C PHE A 48 1.22 0.08 11.26
N CYS A 49 1.24 0.70 10.07
CA CYS A 49 0.17 1.54 9.57
C CYS A 49 -0.34 1.01 8.23
N HIS A 50 -1.60 0.59 8.18
CA HIS A 50 -2.24 0.13 6.95
C HIS A 50 -3.24 1.18 6.44
N PHE A 51 -2.91 1.81 5.32
CA PHE A 51 -3.76 2.77 4.64
C PHE A 51 -4.48 2.09 3.48
N LEU A 52 -5.79 2.31 3.39
CA LEU A 52 -6.57 1.79 2.27
C LEU A 52 -6.40 2.64 1.00
N LEU A 53 -5.79 3.82 1.10
CA LEU A 53 -5.48 4.64 -0.08
C LEU A 53 -4.36 4.00 -0.91
N PRO A 54 -4.45 4.00 -2.26
CA PRO A 54 -5.43 4.70 -3.09
C PRO A 54 -6.61 3.85 -3.59
N HIS A 55 -7.03 2.78 -2.89
CA HIS A 55 -8.12 1.88 -3.30
C HIS A 55 -9.46 2.63 -3.54
N PRO A 56 -10.31 2.18 -4.49
CA PRO A 56 -11.65 2.73 -4.65
C PRO A 56 -12.56 2.50 -3.41
N PRO A 57 -13.62 3.30 -3.22
CA PRO A 57 -14.04 4.42 -4.06
C PRO A 57 -13.06 5.60 -4.05
N TYR A 58 -12.98 6.35 -5.15
CA TYR A 58 -12.07 7.47 -5.32
C TYR A 58 -12.65 8.76 -4.72
N VAL A 59 -12.52 8.90 -3.41
CA VAL A 59 -13.21 9.91 -2.60
C VAL A 59 -12.42 11.19 -2.37
N PHE A 60 -11.19 11.25 -2.87
CA PHE A 60 -10.33 12.44 -2.78
C PHE A 60 -10.10 13.08 -4.17
N ALA A 61 -10.17 14.41 -4.22
CA ALA A 61 -9.52 15.18 -5.26
C ALA A 61 -8.02 15.34 -4.93
N ALA A 62 -7.23 15.87 -5.87
CA ALA A 62 -5.78 16.00 -5.70
C ALA A 62 -5.38 16.91 -4.52
N ASP A 63 -6.22 17.89 -4.19
CA ASP A 63 -6.03 18.80 -3.05
C ASP A 63 -6.54 18.23 -1.71
N GLY A 64 -7.10 17.01 -1.73
CA GLY A 64 -7.68 16.36 -0.56
C GLY A 64 -9.14 16.73 -0.27
N SER A 65 -9.80 17.53 -1.11
CA SER A 65 -11.23 17.80 -0.97
C SER A 65 -12.07 16.54 -1.23
N PHE A 66 -13.22 16.43 -0.54
CA PHE A 66 -14.11 15.29 -0.65
C PHE A 66 -14.83 15.25 -2.00
N VAL A 67 -14.79 14.09 -2.65
CA VAL A 67 -15.51 13.82 -3.91
C VAL A 67 -16.70 12.92 -3.61
N ALA A 68 -17.88 13.54 -3.50
CA ALA A 68 -19.13 12.84 -3.22
C ALA A 68 -19.51 11.83 -4.31
N GLU A 69 -19.19 12.12 -5.58
CA GLU A 69 -19.46 11.26 -6.74
C GLU A 69 -18.37 11.43 -7.81
N ASP A 70 -18.07 10.36 -8.55
CA ASP A 70 -17.12 10.43 -9.65
C ASP A 70 -17.79 11.05 -10.89
N LYS A 71 -17.23 12.13 -11.44
CA LYS A 71 -17.78 12.80 -12.65
C LYS A 71 -17.93 11.85 -13.84
N ASN A 72 -16.99 10.93 -13.98
CA ASN A 72 -17.07 9.83 -14.92
C ASN A 72 -16.57 8.56 -14.22
N PRO A 73 -17.47 7.70 -13.69
CA PRO A 73 -17.09 6.48 -12.99
C PRO A 73 -16.35 5.47 -13.87
N ARG A 74 -16.50 5.56 -15.19
CA ARG A 74 -15.81 4.68 -16.15
C ARG A 74 -14.36 5.08 -16.37
N ASP A 75 -13.98 6.31 -16.03
CA ASP A 75 -12.60 6.79 -16.13
C ASP A 75 -11.80 6.44 -14.87
N VAL A 76 -11.59 5.15 -14.68
CA VAL A 76 -10.91 4.59 -13.49
C VAL A 76 -9.49 5.15 -13.36
N ALA A 77 -8.77 5.30 -14.48
CA ALA A 77 -7.40 5.80 -14.49
C ALA A 77 -7.32 7.26 -13.99
N ALA A 78 -8.20 8.15 -14.47
CA ALA A 78 -8.21 9.54 -14.00
C ALA A 78 -8.64 9.66 -12.54
N ASN A 79 -9.64 8.88 -12.11
CA ASN A 79 -10.10 8.88 -10.72
C ASN A 79 -9.02 8.34 -9.76
N TYR A 80 -8.35 7.24 -10.14
CA TYR A 80 -7.19 6.69 -9.43
C TYR A 80 -6.06 7.72 -9.36
N GLY A 81 -5.69 8.33 -10.49
CA GLY A 81 -4.60 9.30 -10.57
C GLY A 81 -4.81 10.50 -9.65
N ARG A 82 -6.03 11.04 -9.59
CA ARG A 82 -6.39 12.14 -8.66
C ARG A 82 -6.22 11.76 -7.20
N GLN A 83 -6.74 10.61 -6.78
CA GLN A 83 -6.61 10.14 -5.40
C GLN A 83 -5.15 9.79 -5.06
N LEU A 84 -4.40 9.26 -6.04
CA LEU A 84 -2.98 8.97 -5.89
C LEU A 84 -2.16 10.26 -5.67
N LEU A 85 -2.49 11.37 -6.34
CA LEU A 85 -1.83 12.67 -6.10
C LEU A 85 -1.99 13.13 -4.65
N TYR A 86 -3.20 13.03 -4.09
CA TYR A 86 -3.43 13.32 -2.68
C TYR A 86 -2.65 12.36 -1.77
N THR A 87 -2.72 11.06 -2.05
CA THR A 87 -2.02 10.02 -1.28
C THR A 87 -0.51 10.28 -1.25
N ASN A 88 0.10 10.58 -2.39
CA ASN A 88 1.51 10.93 -2.50
C ASN A 88 1.85 12.20 -1.73
N ALA A 89 0.96 13.21 -1.72
CA ALA A 89 1.18 14.43 -0.93
C ALA A 89 1.19 14.13 0.58
N GLN A 90 0.25 13.30 1.07
CA GLN A 90 0.21 12.90 2.48
C GLN A 90 1.42 12.07 2.89
N ILE A 91 1.81 11.09 2.07
CA ILE A 91 3.02 10.27 2.30
C ILE A 91 4.25 11.18 2.39
N LYS A 92 4.47 12.07 1.42
CA LYS A 92 5.62 12.98 1.45
C LYS A 92 5.63 13.85 2.70
N ALA A 93 4.49 14.44 3.07
CA ALA A 93 4.39 15.26 4.28
C ALA A 93 4.72 14.44 5.53
N PHE A 94 4.21 13.21 5.64
CA PHE A 94 4.50 12.33 6.76
C PHE A 94 5.98 11.92 6.83
N MET A 95 6.60 11.58 5.68
CA MET A 95 8.03 11.29 5.60
C MET A 95 8.87 12.50 6.01
N THR A 96 8.49 13.71 5.58
CA THR A 96 9.16 14.94 6.03
C THR A 96 9.10 15.08 7.54
N THR A 97 7.95 14.81 8.17
CA THR A 97 7.83 14.82 9.64
C THR A 97 8.74 13.78 10.30
N LEU A 98 8.73 12.54 9.82
CA LEU A 98 9.56 11.46 10.40
C LEU A 98 11.07 11.73 10.27
N LEU A 99 11.49 12.45 9.22
CA LEU A 99 12.89 12.75 8.95
C LEU A 99 13.34 14.11 9.54
N ALA A 100 12.42 14.89 10.10
CA ALA A 100 12.68 16.20 10.74
C ALA A 100 13.26 16.08 12.17
N VAL A 101 14.06 15.04 12.39
CA VAL A 101 14.81 14.77 13.62
C VAL A 101 16.29 14.60 13.28
N PRO A 102 17.21 14.72 14.26
CA PRO A 102 18.62 14.41 14.05
C PRO A 102 18.82 13.03 13.40
N GLU A 103 19.80 12.89 12.52
CA GLU A 103 20.00 11.66 11.74
C GLU A 103 20.11 10.40 12.60
N ALA A 104 20.80 10.50 13.74
CA ALA A 104 20.95 9.42 14.71
C ALA A 104 19.62 8.98 15.39
N GLN A 105 18.55 9.76 15.25
CA GLN A 105 17.22 9.47 15.81
C GLN A 105 16.19 9.10 14.73
N ARG A 106 16.56 9.15 13.44
CA ARG A 106 15.61 8.85 12.36
C ARG A 106 15.20 7.37 12.43
N PRO A 107 13.92 7.04 12.22
CA PRO A 107 13.43 5.67 12.30
C PRO A 107 13.84 4.85 11.08
N ILE A 108 13.82 3.53 11.23
CA ILE A 108 13.76 2.59 10.11
C ILE A 108 12.37 2.73 9.47
N ILE A 109 12.30 2.96 8.16
CA ILE A 109 11.02 3.11 7.44
C ILE A 109 10.95 2.09 6.31
N LEU A 110 9.86 1.31 6.31
CA LEU A 110 9.43 0.49 5.18
C LEU A 110 8.09 1.04 4.68
N LEU A 111 8.05 1.52 3.44
CA LEU A 111 6.84 1.94 2.74
C LEU A 111 6.57 0.96 1.61
N GLN A 112 5.53 0.15 1.77
CA GLN A 112 5.22 -0.94 0.88
C GLN A 112 3.74 -0.89 0.49
N ALA A 113 3.43 -1.02 -0.80
CA ALA A 113 2.08 -1.30 -1.26
C ALA A 113 1.79 -2.81 -1.12
N ASP A 114 0.56 -3.16 -0.75
CA ASP A 114 0.11 -4.55 -0.66
C ASP A 114 -0.14 -5.16 -2.04
N GLU A 115 -0.72 -4.36 -2.94
CA GLU A 115 -1.02 -4.73 -4.32
C GLU A 115 -1.10 -3.49 -5.23
N GLY A 116 -1.04 -3.73 -6.54
CA GLY A 116 -1.36 -2.74 -7.56
C GLY A 116 -2.84 -2.74 -7.95
N PRO A 117 -3.26 -1.78 -8.81
CA PRO A 117 -4.65 -1.62 -9.20
C PRO A 117 -5.18 -2.81 -10.00
N TYR A 118 -6.50 -2.96 -10.02
CA TYR A 118 -7.15 -3.99 -10.81
C TYR A 118 -7.18 -3.66 -12.31
N PRO A 119 -6.77 -4.59 -13.19
CA PRO A 119 -6.87 -4.40 -14.63
C PRO A 119 -8.32 -4.38 -15.10
N ALA A 120 -8.56 -3.75 -16.25
CA ALA A 120 -9.91 -3.57 -16.81
C ALA A 120 -10.67 -4.89 -17.00
N ARG A 121 -9.99 -5.96 -17.48
CA ARG A 121 -10.62 -7.28 -17.65
C ARG A 121 -11.07 -7.88 -16.33
N TYR A 122 -10.28 -7.72 -15.27
CA TYR A 122 -10.69 -8.17 -13.93
C TYR A 122 -11.88 -7.35 -13.42
N ASN A 123 -11.84 -6.02 -13.52
CA ASN A 123 -12.94 -5.15 -13.08
C ASN A 123 -14.26 -5.47 -13.80
N ALA A 124 -14.20 -5.84 -15.08
CA ALA A 124 -15.37 -6.24 -15.85
C ALA A 124 -15.95 -7.61 -15.43
N ASN A 125 -15.16 -8.47 -14.78
CA ASN A 125 -15.57 -9.83 -14.44
C ASN A 125 -14.86 -10.39 -13.19
N THR A 126 -15.03 -9.74 -12.05
CA THR A 126 -14.29 -10.09 -10.82
C THR A 126 -14.60 -11.50 -10.27
N LEU A 127 -15.75 -12.08 -10.63
CA LEU A 127 -16.20 -13.37 -10.09
C LEU A 127 -15.55 -14.57 -10.81
N THR A 128 -15.29 -14.45 -12.12
CA THR A 128 -14.82 -15.59 -12.93
C THR A 128 -13.53 -15.29 -13.69
N PHE A 129 -12.90 -14.12 -13.48
CA PHE A 129 -11.59 -13.82 -14.06
C PHE A 129 -10.54 -14.83 -13.59
N ASP A 130 -9.89 -15.47 -14.56
CA ASP A 130 -8.81 -16.43 -14.30
C ASP A 130 -7.44 -15.75 -14.38
N TRP A 131 -6.80 -15.49 -13.24
CA TRP A 131 -5.50 -14.80 -13.24
C TRP A 131 -4.36 -15.61 -13.84
N SER A 132 -4.48 -16.95 -13.95
CA SER A 132 -3.50 -17.74 -14.68
C SER A 132 -3.44 -17.35 -16.18
N THR A 133 -4.52 -16.74 -16.68
CA THR A 133 -4.66 -16.23 -18.05
C THR A 133 -4.47 -14.71 -18.18
N ALA A 134 -4.13 -14.02 -17.09
CA ALA A 134 -3.80 -12.60 -17.13
C ALA A 134 -2.59 -12.36 -18.05
N THR A 135 -2.55 -11.23 -18.75
CA THR A 135 -1.40 -10.83 -19.57
C THR A 135 -0.24 -10.35 -18.70
N ASP A 136 0.97 -10.24 -19.24
CA ASP A 136 2.14 -9.74 -18.50
C ASP A 136 1.95 -8.29 -18.03
N ALA A 137 1.24 -7.47 -18.80
CA ALA A 137 0.89 -6.11 -18.40
C ALA A 137 -0.07 -6.09 -17.20
N GLU A 138 -1.03 -7.03 -17.14
CA GLU A 138 -1.98 -7.13 -16.03
C GLU A 138 -1.32 -7.69 -14.77
N ILE A 139 -0.42 -8.67 -14.92
CA ILE A 139 0.41 -9.16 -13.83
C ILE A 139 1.34 -8.05 -13.33
N ARG A 140 2.02 -7.31 -14.21
CA ARG A 140 2.84 -6.15 -13.83
C ARG A 140 2.02 -5.07 -13.14
N MET A 141 0.82 -4.78 -13.61
CA MET A 141 -0.08 -3.82 -12.97
C MET A 141 -0.47 -4.25 -11.56
N LYS A 142 -0.73 -5.55 -11.34
CA LYS A 142 -1.22 -6.06 -10.05
C LYS A 142 -0.12 -6.32 -9.03
N TYR A 143 1.04 -6.79 -9.47
CA TYR A 143 2.13 -7.25 -8.61
C TYR A 143 3.34 -6.31 -8.60
N GLY A 144 3.43 -5.37 -9.56
CA GLY A 144 4.44 -4.32 -9.58
C GLY A 144 4.09 -3.23 -8.58
N ILE A 145 4.50 -3.43 -7.33
CA ILE A 145 4.19 -2.56 -6.20
C ILE A 145 5.31 -1.56 -5.90
N LEU A 146 4.97 -0.50 -5.17
CA LEU A 146 5.97 0.33 -4.50
C LEU A 146 6.52 -0.45 -3.30
N ASP A 147 7.85 -0.55 -3.21
CA ASP A 147 8.56 -1.11 -2.07
C ASP A 147 9.80 -0.26 -1.80
N ALA A 148 9.74 0.58 -0.77
CA ALA A 148 10.72 1.62 -0.50
C ALA A 148 11.23 1.56 0.94
N TYR A 149 12.54 1.77 1.09
CA TYR A 149 13.27 1.55 2.33
C TYR A 149 14.03 2.81 2.72
N TYR A 150 13.96 3.19 4.00
CA TYR A 150 14.88 4.12 4.63
C TYR A 150 15.56 3.41 5.80
N LEU A 151 16.85 3.11 5.62
CA LEU A 151 17.63 2.27 6.54
C LEU A 151 18.81 3.10 7.11
N PRO A 152 18.57 3.94 8.15
CA PRO A 152 19.62 4.77 8.74
C PRO A 152 20.67 3.92 9.47
N GLY A 153 21.95 4.33 9.40
CA GLY A 153 23.05 3.67 10.11
C GLY A 153 23.59 2.38 9.48
N VAL A 154 22.97 1.86 8.42
CA VAL A 154 23.46 0.68 7.68
C VAL A 154 24.25 1.14 6.45
N THR A 155 25.54 0.82 6.39
CA THR A 155 26.45 1.25 5.32
C THR A 155 26.48 0.31 4.12
N THR A 156 26.18 -0.98 4.35
CA THR A 156 26.00 -2.00 3.32
C THR A 156 24.65 -2.66 3.53
N THR A 157 23.69 -2.35 2.66
CA THR A 157 22.39 -3.04 2.71
C THR A 157 22.45 -4.29 1.84
N GLY A 158 21.76 -5.36 2.24
CA GLY A 158 21.53 -6.53 1.38
C GLY A 158 20.48 -6.30 0.29
N LEU A 159 20.11 -5.04 0.00
CA LEU A 159 19.08 -4.70 -0.98
C LEU A 159 19.59 -4.92 -2.41
N TYR A 160 18.69 -5.37 -3.28
CA TYR A 160 18.94 -5.56 -4.71
C TYR A 160 17.71 -5.11 -5.51
N PRO A 161 17.88 -4.69 -6.78
CA PRO A 161 16.80 -4.06 -7.54
C PRO A 161 15.53 -4.93 -7.74
N SER A 162 15.67 -6.25 -7.67
CA SER A 162 14.56 -7.20 -7.86
C SER A 162 14.04 -7.80 -6.56
N ILE A 163 14.36 -7.20 -5.41
CA ILE A 163 13.89 -7.69 -4.11
C ILE A 163 12.37 -7.72 -4.05
N THR A 164 11.83 -8.75 -3.39
CA THR A 164 10.40 -8.86 -3.11
C THR A 164 10.10 -8.64 -1.63
N PRO A 165 8.84 -8.29 -1.29
CA PRO A 165 8.36 -8.21 0.09
C PRO A 165 8.61 -9.45 0.96
N VAL A 166 8.88 -10.61 0.34
CA VAL A 166 9.22 -11.86 1.04
C VAL A 166 10.48 -11.67 1.91
N ASN A 167 11.39 -10.80 1.49
CA ASN A 167 12.69 -10.60 2.14
C ASN A 167 12.85 -9.28 2.91
N SER A 168 11.88 -8.36 2.87
CA SER A 168 11.98 -7.03 3.52
C SER A 168 12.29 -7.13 5.01
N TRP A 169 11.48 -7.89 5.75
CA TRP A 169 11.67 -8.05 7.19
C TRP A 169 12.87 -8.93 7.53
N ARG A 170 13.24 -9.88 6.66
CA ARG A 170 14.45 -10.71 6.87
C ARG A 170 15.71 -9.87 6.83
N LEU A 171 15.79 -8.94 5.88
CA LEU A 171 16.87 -7.97 5.79
C LEU A 171 16.86 -7.02 6.98
N ILE A 172 15.72 -6.39 7.29
CA ILE A 172 15.62 -5.43 8.40
C ILE A 172 16.00 -6.09 9.73
N LEU A 173 15.50 -7.29 10.01
CA LEU A 173 15.78 -7.98 11.26
C LEU A 173 17.24 -8.45 11.34
N GLY A 174 17.81 -8.94 10.23
CA GLY A 174 19.21 -9.29 10.14
C GLY A 174 20.14 -8.10 10.37
N ASP A 175 19.93 -7.01 9.62
CA ASP A 175 20.83 -5.85 9.59
C ASP A 175 20.80 -5.06 10.92
N TYR A 176 19.63 -4.95 11.58
CA TYR A 176 19.48 -4.11 12.78
C TYR A 176 19.48 -4.89 14.10
N PHE A 177 19.09 -6.15 14.08
CA PHE A 177 18.87 -6.94 15.31
C PHE A 177 19.69 -8.22 15.34
N GLY A 178 20.54 -8.46 14.33
CA GLY A 178 21.45 -9.60 14.29
C GLY A 178 20.73 -10.95 14.24
N THR A 179 19.49 -10.98 13.72
CA THR A 179 18.74 -12.24 13.63
C THR A 179 19.27 -13.11 12.50
N ASP A 180 19.37 -14.42 12.75
CA ASP A 180 19.68 -15.41 11.71
C ASP A 180 18.42 -15.74 10.88
N THR A 181 18.09 -14.84 9.95
CA THR A 181 16.94 -14.98 9.05
C THR A 181 17.43 -15.06 7.61
N PRO A 182 17.77 -16.26 7.10
CA PRO A 182 18.28 -16.40 5.73
C PRO A 182 17.24 -15.92 4.71
N LEU A 183 17.70 -15.35 3.60
CA LEU A 183 16.84 -14.92 2.51
C LEU A 183 16.10 -16.12 1.88
N LEU A 184 14.87 -15.88 1.47
CA LEU A 184 14.08 -16.84 0.70
C LEU A 184 14.13 -16.53 -0.79
N PRO A 185 13.85 -17.51 -1.66
CA PRO A 185 13.65 -17.24 -3.08
C PRO A 185 12.55 -16.20 -3.31
N ASP A 186 12.82 -15.20 -4.16
CA ASP A 186 11.87 -14.17 -4.59
C ASP A 186 10.80 -14.76 -5.54
N ARG A 187 9.86 -15.50 -4.95
CA ARG A 187 8.77 -16.16 -5.70
C ARG A 187 7.45 -15.40 -5.59
N MET A 188 6.79 -15.24 -6.73
CA MET A 188 5.53 -14.52 -6.86
C MET A 188 4.50 -15.45 -7.47
N TYR A 189 3.33 -15.52 -6.85
CA TYR A 189 2.25 -16.39 -7.28
C TYR A 189 0.97 -15.61 -7.48
N THR A 190 0.21 -16.01 -8.51
CA THR A 190 -1.17 -15.58 -8.69
C THR A 190 -2.14 -16.71 -8.41
N SER A 191 -3.39 -16.38 -8.07
CA SER A 191 -4.42 -17.38 -7.78
C SER A 191 -5.37 -17.53 -8.97
N ARG A 192 -5.78 -18.76 -9.30
CA ARG A 192 -6.64 -19.02 -10.45
C ARG A 192 -7.93 -18.21 -10.43
N GLY A 193 -8.48 -17.90 -9.28
CA GLY A 193 -9.65 -17.02 -9.21
C GLY A 193 -10.05 -16.70 -7.79
N LYS A 194 -11.00 -15.77 -7.64
CA LYS A 194 -11.44 -15.22 -6.35
C LYS A 194 -11.80 -16.28 -5.30
N PHE A 195 -12.42 -17.37 -5.72
CA PHE A 195 -12.85 -18.47 -4.83
C PHE A 195 -11.92 -19.69 -4.88
N ARG A 196 -10.76 -19.57 -5.55
CA ARG A 196 -9.72 -20.61 -5.63
C ARG A 196 -8.34 -20.01 -5.27
N PRO A 197 -8.18 -19.40 -4.08
CA PRO A 197 -6.96 -18.69 -3.70
C PRO A 197 -5.72 -19.59 -3.62
N TYR A 198 -5.89 -20.89 -3.37
CA TYR A 198 -4.80 -21.86 -3.24
C TYR A 198 -4.45 -22.60 -4.54
N ASP A 199 -5.22 -22.38 -5.62
CA ASP A 199 -4.85 -22.86 -6.95
C ASP A 199 -3.90 -21.83 -7.57
N MET A 200 -2.61 -21.97 -7.25
CA MET A 200 -1.61 -20.95 -7.53
C MET A 200 -0.82 -21.24 -8.80
N THR A 201 -0.53 -20.18 -9.56
CA THR A 201 0.38 -20.20 -10.70
C THR A 201 1.60 -19.34 -10.38
N ASP A 202 2.80 -19.89 -10.55
CA ASP A 202 4.05 -19.12 -10.42
C ASP A 202 4.15 -18.11 -11.57
N VAL A 203 4.34 -16.84 -11.23
CA VAL A 203 4.45 -15.72 -12.17
C VAL A 203 5.79 -14.98 -12.03
N THR A 204 6.76 -15.54 -11.30
CA THR A 204 8.06 -14.89 -11.02
C THR A 204 8.74 -14.42 -12.31
N SER A 205 8.86 -15.29 -13.31
CA SER A 205 9.54 -14.96 -14.58
C SER A 205 8.84 -13.89 -15.41
N ARG A 206 7.58 -13.57 -15.10
CA ARG A 206 6.76 -12.58 -15.82
C ARG A 206 6.95 -11.15 -15.27
N LEU A 207 7.58 -11.03 -14.10
CA LEU A 207 7.77 -9.78 -13.37
C LEU A 207 9.24 -9.39 -13.21
N THR A 208 10.17 -10.29 -13.54
CA THR A 208 11.60 -10.01 -13.45
C THR A 208 11.95 -8.76 -14.25
N PRO A 209 12.68 -7.78 -13.67
CA PRO A 209 13.06 -6.59 -14.38
C PRO A 209 13.84 -6.92 -15.65
N ILE A 210 13.47 -6.29 -16.77
CA ILE A 210 14.44 -6.03 -17.84
C ILE A 210 15.45 -5.07 -17.19
N PRO A 211 16.78 -5.32 -17.25
CA PRO A 211 17.77 -4.37 -16.74
C PRO A 211 17.46 -2.99 -17.32
N SER A 212 17.21 -2.00 -16.46
CA SER A 212 17.10 -0.62 -16.93
C SER A 212 18.44 -0.24 -17.54
N PRO A 213 18.51 0.39 -18.72
CA PRO A 213 19.75 0.99 -19.17
C PRO A 213 20.25 1.93 -18.07
N ALA A 214 21.55 1.91 -17.81
CA ALA A 214 22.18 2.83 -16.87
C ALA A 214 21.76 4.28 -17.24
N PRO A 215 21.48 5.14 -16.25
CA PRO A 215 21.24 6.54 -16.54
C PRO A 215 22.46 7.14 -17.26
N PRO A 216 22.25 8.13 -18.15
CA PRO A 216 23.33 8.79 -18.89
C PRO A 216 24.35 9.46 -17.97
#